data_AF-A0A538JHL6-F1
#
_entry.id   AF-A0A538JHL6-F1
#
_cell.length_a   1.000
_cell.length_b   1.000
_cell.length_c   1.000
_cell.angle_alpha   90.00
_cell.angle_beta   90.00
_cell.angle_gamma   90.00
#
_symmetry.space_group_name_H-M   'P 1'
#
loop_
_entity.id
_entity.type
_entity.pdbx_description
1 polymer ?
#
loop_
_entity_poly.entity_id
_entity_poly.type
_entity_poly.pdbx_seq_one_letter_code
_entity_poly.pdbx_strand_id
1 'polypeptide(L)'
;MASDGAVSSEATLDERRSRALLPPSPGSDASRPGDQDRLTRGLRLALGVFGCGFAVAGVASAFVGTGDASTAVLVSAGTAVMFVAYLGPYITHIKFQQFEADLEAIRQTAVREVRTVKDEAVQTVQSVKNEALESVRLLQESARSFEGLRTTMPGGGERDIEFDKQLRQAEAQAREGRINTEQVAEWLATKTPGNRILALGAMRGDPRLLDFDQILDVIDDPHGGFDQDRFLLLVAEMIPQLNDHQRLRLRRVIEHQRSSGEIKPQRIRWLTSERILRLLTR
;
A
#
# COMPACT_ATOMS: atom_id res chain seq x y z
N MET A 1 -23.14 -26.70 -48.39
CA MET A 1 -22.28 -25.89 -49.29
C MET A 1 -20.92 -25.86 -48.62
N ALA A 2 -20.04 -26.80 -48.98
CA ALA A 2 -18.94 -26.62 -49.95
C ALA A 2 -17.94 -25.59 -49.39
N SER A 3 -16.63 -25.83 -49.26
CA SER A 3 -15.67 -26.68 -49.96
C SER A 3 -14.40 -26.60 -49.09
N ASP A 4 -13.76 -27.69 -48.71
CA ASP A 4 -12.65 -28.35 -49.42
C ASP A 4 -11.42 -27.45 -49.62
N GLY A 5 -10.25 -27.94 -49.21
CA GLY A 5 -8.99 -27.20 -49.32
C GLY A 5 -7.82 -27.79 -48.56
N ALA A 6 -7.63 -29.11 -48.61
CA ALA A 6 -6.36 -29.75 -48.32
C ALA A 6 -5.41 -29.51 -49.52
N VAL A 7 -4.26 -28.89 -49.28
CA VAL A 7 -3.16 -28.86 -50.26
C VAL A 7 -1.84 -29.14 -49.54
N SER A 8 -1.23 -30.22 -50.00
CA SER A 8 0.10 -30.72 -49.72
C SER A 8 1.19 -29.66 -49.87
N SER A 9 2.20 -29.73 -49.01
CA SER A 9 3.54 -29.26 -49.36
C SER A 9 4.57 -30.26 -48.84
N GLU A 10 4.72 -31.34 -49.61
CA GLU A 10 5.97 -32.09 -49.69
C GLU A 10 7.02 -31.13 -50.28
N ALA A 11 7.77 -30.49 -49.39
CA ALA A 11 8.96 -29.75 -49.77
C ALA A 11 10.14 -30.27 -48.95
N THR A 12 11.11 -30.82 -49.67
CA THR A 12 12.55 -30.72 -49.37
C THR A 12 13.08 -31.55 -48.19
N LEU A 13 13.04 -32.88 -48.34
CA LEU A 13 13.93 -33.81 -47.63
C LEU A 13 15.36 -33.84 -48.22
N ASP A 14 15.61 -33.10 -49.30
CA ASP A 14 16.88 -33.14 -50.05
C ASP A 14 17.87 -32.02 -49.70
N GLU A 15 17.46 -31.02 -48.90
CA GLU A 15 18.34 -29.91 -48.51
C GLU A 15 19.15 -30.19 -47.23
N ARG A 16 18.84 -31.27 -46.50
CA ARG A 16 19.53 -31.63 -45.24
C ARG A 16 20.79 -32.49 -45.44
N ARG A 17 21.03 -33.06 -46.62
CA ARG A 17 22.21 -33.91 -46.87
C ARG A 17 23.44 -33.17 -47.36
N SER A 18 23.33 -31.91 -47.76
CA SER A 18 24.45 -31.15 -48.36
C SER A 18 25.21 -30.26 -47.37
N ARG A 19 24.94 -30.35 -46.06
CA ARG A 19 25.61 -29.54 -45.02
C ARG A 19 26.68 -30.29 -44.19
N ALA A 20 27.01 -31.51 -44.56
CA ALA A 20 28.07 -32.28 -43.91
C ALA A 20 29.28 -32.38 -44.84
N LEU A 21 30.16 -31.37 -44.86
CA LEU A 21 31.58 -31.42 -45.31
C LEU A 21 32.20 -30.01 -45.41
N LEU A 22 32.14 -29.23 -44.33
CA LEU A 22 33.00 -28.06 -44.17
C LEU A 22 33.92 -28.30 -42.97
N PRO A 23 35.25 -28.24 -43.14
CA PRO A 23 36.16 -28.32 -42.00
C PRO A 23 35.92 -27.14 -41.05
N PRO A 24 36.04 -27.35 -39.73
CA PRO A 24 35.84 -26.28 -38.76
C PRO A 24 36.87 -25.16 -38.98
N SER A 25 36.38 -23.93 -39.11
CA SER A 25 37.21 -22.73 -39.16
C SER A 25 37.95 -22.55 -37.82
N PRO A 26 39.28 -22.43 -37.79
CA PRO A 26 40.03 -22.14 -36.58
C PRO A 26 40.03 -20.62 -36.34
N GLY A 27 39.07 -20.11 -35.59
CA GLY A 27 39.10 -18.72 -35.11
C GLY A 27 37.74 -18.18 -34.70
N SER A 28 37.70 -17.50 -33.55
CA SER A 28 36.54 -17.01 -32.76
C SER A 28 35.86 -18.12 -31.95
N ASP A 29 35.86 -18.16 -30.61
CA ASP A 29 36.01 -17.13 -29.59
C ASP A 29 36.81 -17.69 -28.40
N ALA A 30 38.04 -17.19 -28.24
CA ALA A 30 38.70 -17.24 -26.94
C ALA A 30 38.08 -16.16 -26.06
N SER A 31 36.93 -16.46 -25.44
CA SER A 31 36.43 -15.73 -24.29
C SER A 31 37.54 -15.66 -23.26
N ARG A 32 38.16 -14.48 -23.11
CA ARG A 32 39.23 -14.24 -22.14
C ARG A 32 38.75 -14.73 -20.77
N PRO A 33 39.47 -15.64 -20.09
CA PRO A 33 39.06 -16.24 -18.81
C PRO A 33 38.97 -15.24 -17.63
N GLY A 34 39.07 -13.93 -17.87
CA GLY A 34 38.94 -12.88 -16.86
C GLY A 34 37.58 -12.18 -16.79
N ASP A 35 36.68 -12.35 -17.77
CA ASP A 35 35.43 -11.55 -17.82
C ASP A 35 34.26 -12.16 -17.05
N GLN A 36 34.15 -13.50 -16.98
CA GLN A 36 33.14 -14.19 -16.17
C GLN A 36 33.35 -13.95 -14.65
N ASP A 37 34.59 -13.71 -14.26
CA ASP A 37 35.01 -13.50 -12.88
C ASP A 37 34.70 -12.08 -12.36
N ARG A 38 34.54 -11.11 -13.29
CA ARG A 38 34.19 -9.72 -12.97
C ARG A 38 32.69 -9.53 -12.81
N LEU A 39 31.89 -10.15 -13.69
CA LEU A 39 30.42 -10.12 -13.62
C LEU A 39 29.89 -10.77 -12.32
N THR A 40 30.53 -11.85 -11.88
CA THR A 40 30.17 -12.53 -10.62
C THR A 40 30.54 -11.72 -9.37
N ARG A 41 31.66 -10.99 -9.36
CA ARG A 41 32.02 -10.09 -8.24
C ARG A 41 31.11 -8.87 -8.14
N GLY A 42 30.80 -8.23 -9.26
CA GLY A 42 29.91 -7.06 -9.30
C GLY A 42 28.50 -7.40 -8.83
N LEU A 43 27.95 -8.52 -9.30
CA LEU A 43 26.63 -8.99 -8.88
C LEU A 43 26.59 -9.37 -7.38
N ARG A 44 27.67 -9.96 -6.84
CA ARG A 44 27.78 -10.30 -5.41
C ARG A 44 27.86 -9.07 -4.53
N LEU A 45 28.62 -8.04 -4.95
CA LEU A 45 28.66 -6.75 -4.25
C LEU A 45 27.29 -6.08 -4.25
N ALA A 46 26.60 -6.10 -5.39
CA ALA A 46 25.24 -5.57 -5.50
C ALA A 46 24.26 -6.32 -4.58
N LEU A 47 24.28 -7.66 -4.57
CA LEU A 47 23.45 -8.47 -3.68
C LEU A 47 23.79 -8.26 -2.19
N GLY A 48 25.07 -8.13 -1.84
CA GLY A 48 25.50 -7.87 -0.47
C GLY A 48 25.02 -6.52 0.04
N VAL A 49 25.15 -5.47 -0.78
CA VAL A 49 24.64 -4.12 -0.46
C VAL A 49 23.11 -4.13 -0.35
N PHE A 50 22.40 -4.80 -1.27
CA PHE A 50 20.95 -4.95 -1.19
C PHE A 50 20.50 -5.70 0.07
N GLY A 51 21.18 -6.80 0.41
CA GLY A 51 20.88 -7.59 1.61
C GLY A 51 21.10 -6.81 2.90
N CYS A 52 22.20 -6.05 3.00
CA CYS A 52 22.44 -5.15 4.12
C CYS A 52 21.35 -4.07 4.23
N GLY A 53 20.93 -3.50 3.11
CA GLY A 53 19.83 -2.53 3.06
C GLY A 53 18.52 -3.08 3.59
N PHE A 54 18.14 -4.29 3.16
CA PHE A 54 16.93 -4.97 3.65
C PHE A 54 16.99 -5.35 5.13
N ALA A 55 18.15 -5.79 5.63
CA ALA A 55 18.34 -6.10 7.05
C ALA A 55 18.21 -4.84 7.93
N VAL A 56 18.84 -3.73 7.52
CA VAL A 56 18.74 -2.46 8.25
C VAL A 56 17.32 -1.91 8.20
N ALA A 57 16.64 -1.98 7.06
CA ALA A 57 15.25 -1.58 6.93
C ALA A 57 14.30 -2.42 7.79
N GLY A 58 14.52 -3.75 7.87
CA GLY A 58 13.74 -4.64 8.72
C GLY A 58 13.94 -4.39 10.22
N VAL A 59 15.18 -4.10 10.65
CA VAL A 59 15.45 -3.70 12.04
C VAL A 59 14.81 -2.34 12.34
N ALA A 60 14.94 -1.36 11.45
CA ALA A 60 14.32 -0.05 11.63
C ALA A 60 12.78 -0.15 11.69
N SER A 61 12.16 -1.00 10.87
CA SER A 61 10.71 -1.19 10.92
C SER A 61 10.25 -1.85 12.22
N ALA A 62 11.08 -2.68 12.86
CA ALA A 62 10.78 -3.29 14.16
C ALA A 62 10.76 -2.29 15.33
N PHE A 63 11.47 -1.17 15.20
CA PHE A 63 11.44 -0.10 16.19
C PHE A 63 10.35 0.96 15.92
N VAL A 64 9.74 0.95 14.73
CA VAL A 64 8.81 2.01 14.28
C VAL A 64 7.37 1.49 14.07
N GLY A 65 7.12 0.17 13.94
CA GLY A 65 5.81 -0.38 13.58
C GLY A 65 5.26 -1.49 14.49
N THR A 66 4.00 -1.34 14.91
CA THR A 66 3.20 -2.24 15.76
C THR A 66 2.64 -3.46 15.00
N GLY A 67 3.47 -4.22 14.29
CA GLY A 67 3.03 -5.38 13.50
C GLY A 67 4.02 -6.53 13.56
N ASP A 68 3.76 -7.51 14.44
CA ASP A 68 4.68 -8.63 14.73
C ASP A 68 4.90 -9.59 13.54
N ALA A 69 4.03 -9.55 12.52
CA ALA A 69 4.11 -10.49 11.39
C ALA A 69 4.97 -9.98 10.22
N SER A 70 4.98 -8.67 9.92
CA SER A 70 5.68 -8.12 8.76
C SER A 70 7.18 -7.94 8.98
N THR A 71 7.59 -7.65 10.22
CA THR A 71 8.99 -7.59 10.66
C THR A 71 9.70 -8.93 10.62
N ALA A 72 9.03 -10.01 11.05
CA ALA A 72 9.60 -11.35 11.03
C ALA A 72 9.92 -11.83 9.60
N VAL A 73 9.08 -11.48 8.62
CA VAL A 73 9.26 -11.86 7.22
C VAL A 73 10.42 -11.08 6.56
N LEU A 74 10.53 -9.78 6.83
CA LEU A 74 11.64 -8.96 6.30
C LEU A 74 13.00 -9.35 6.88
N VAL A 75 13.06 -9.62 8.19
CA VAL A 75 14.31 -10.03 8.85
C VAL A 75 14.76 -11.41 8.38
N SER A 76 13.83 -12.37 8.23
CA SER A 76 14.16 -13.72 7.74
C SER A 76 14.60 -13.71 6.27
N ALA A 77 13.92 -12.95 5.40
CA ALA A 77 14.31 -12.78 4.01
C ALA A 77 15.69 -12.11 3.87
N GLY A 78 15.94 -11.04 4.63
CA GLY A 78 17.24 -10.36 4.65
C GLY A 78 18.38 -11.27 5.12
N THR A 79 18.14 -12.06 6.16
CA THR A 79 19.11 -13.02 6.70
C THR A 79 19.43 -14.13 5.69
N ALA A 80 18.42 -14.68 5.02
CA ALA A 80 18.60 -15.72 4.01
C ALA A 80 19.44 -15.23 2.81
N VAL A 81 19.17 -14.01 2.31
CA VAL A 81 19.96 -13.39 1.24
C VAL A 81 21.41 -13.16 1.69
N MET A 82 21.62 -12.72 2.93
CA MET A 82 22.97 -12.52 3.47
C MET A 82 23.73 -13.84 3.62
N PHE A 83 23.04 -14.90 4.03
CA PHE A 83 23.60 -16.25 4.16
C PHE A 83 24.06 -16.79 2.79
N VAL A 84 23.23 -16.63 1.75
CA VAL A 84 23.58 -17.03 0.37
C VAL A 84 24.76 -16.22 -0.17
N ALA A 85 24.80 -14.90 0.08
CA ALA A 85 25.91 -14.05 -0.33
C ALA A 85 27.22 -14.41 0.39
N TYR A 86 27.15 -14.76 1.67
CA TYR A 86 28.30 -15.11 2.49
C TYR A 86 28.85 -16.52 2.19
N LEU A 87 27.98 -17.50 1.97
CA LEU A 87 28.38 -18.90 1.70
C LEU A 87 28.63 -19.22 0.23
N GLY A 88 28.14 -18.41 -0.71
CA GLY A 88 28.36 -18.58 -2.14
C GLY A 88 29.83 -18.81 -2.55
N PRO A 89 30.83 -18.15 -1.92
CA PRO A 89 32.25 -18.45 -2.15
C PRO A 89 32.72 -19.79 -1.58
N TYR A 90 32.16 -20.25 -0.46
CA TYR A 90 32.63 -21.44 0.27
C TYR A 90 32.11 -22.77 -0.30
N ILE A 91 31.00 -22.75 -1.04
CA ILE A 91 30.40 -23.98 -1.61
C ILE A 91 31.10 -24.44 -2.90
N THR A 92 32.01 -23.64 -3.47
CA THR A 92 32.57 -23.93 -4.80
C THR A 92 33.65 -25.03 -4.84
N HIS A 93 34.10 -25.56 -3.71
CA HIS A 93 35.10 -26.65 -3.67
C HIS A 93 34.71 -27.78 -2.71
N ILE A 94 33.66 -28.52 -3.05
CA ILE A 94 33.45 -29.88 -2.57
C ILE A 94 33.62 -30.81 -3.78
N LYS A 95 34.86 -31.20 -4.08
CA LYS A 95 35.16 -32.27 -5.04
C LYS A 95 34.87 -33.62 -4.38
N PHE A 96 33.61 -34.08 -4.42
CA PHE A 96 33.28 -35.48 -4.18
C PHE A 96 33.03 -36.16 -5.53
N GLN A 97 33.92 -37.09 -5.88
CA GLN A 97 34.10 -37.73 -7.19
C GLN A 97 32.91 -38.60 -7.68
N GLN A 98 31.76 -38.58 -7.00
CA GLN A 98 30.57 -39.38 -7.31
C GLN A 98 29.23 -38.60 -7.26
N PHE A 99 29.22 -37.28 -7.00
CA PHE A 99 28.00 -36.48 -6.80
C PHE A 99 27.60 -35.56 -7.99
N GLU A 100 28.33 -35.60 -9.11
CA GLU A 100 28.08 -34.71 -10.27
C GLU A 100 26.71 -34.93 -10.94
N ALA A 101 26.07 -36.08 -10.73
CA ALA A 101 24.74 -36.36 -11.29
C ALA A 101 23.57 -35.78 -10.47
N ASP A 102 23.78 -35.43 -9.19
CA ASP A 102 22.70 -35.00 -8.29
C ASP A 102 22.59 -33.47 -8.19
N LEU A 103 23.67 -32.75 -8.49
CA LEU A 103 23.71 -31.28 -8.44
C LEU A 103 22.81 -30.62 -9.48
N GLU A 104 22.69 -31.18 -10.68
CA GLU A 104 21.79 -30.65 -11.71
C GLU A 104 20.33 -30.96 -11.38
N ALA A 105 20.05 -32.12 -10.75
CA ALA A 105 18.73 -32.45 -10.23
C ALA A 105 18.34 -31.48 -9.10
N ILE A 106 19.19 -31.31 -8.08
CA ILE A 106 18.99 -30.37 -6.96
C ILE A 106 18.84 -28.93 -7.47
N ARG A 107 19.62 -28.51 -8.47
CA ARG A 107 19.49 -27.20 -9.10
C ARG A 107 18.13 -27.03 -9.79
N GLN A 108 17.66 -28.04 -10.52
CA GLN A 108 16.33 -28.00 -11.14
C GLN A 108 15.21 -27.99 -10.10
N THR A 109 15.32 -28.75 -9.01
CA THR A 109 14.33 -28.72 -7.92
C THR A 109 14.32 -27.36 -7.22
N ALA A 110 15.50 -26.82 -6.88
CA ALA A 110 15.63 -25.51 -6.26
C ALA A 110 15.11 -24.37 -7.15
N VAL A 111 15.37 -24.41 -8.47
CA VAL A 111 14.84 -23.41 -9.41
C VAL A 111 13.31 -23.53 -9.55
N ARG A 112 12.74 -24.73 -9.49
CA ARG A 112 11.28 -24.92 -9.51
C ARG A 112 10.64 -24.41 -8.23
N GLU A 113 11.21 -24.72 -7.07
CA GLU A 113 10.69 -24.29 -5.77
C GLU A 113 10.79 -22.75 -5.59
N VAL A 114 11.89 -22.13 -6.03
CA VAL A 114 12.01 -20.67 -6.02
C VAL A 114 11.01 -20.02 -6.98
N ARG A 115 10.71 -20.65 -8.13
CA ARG A 115 9.68 -20.15 -9.05
C ARG A 115 8.28 -20.26 -8.44
N THR A 116 7.93 -21.38 -7.82
CA THR A 116 6.62 -21.54 -7.19
C THR A 116 6.42 -20.56 -6.03
N VAL A 117 7.43 -20.39 -5.16
CA VAL A 117 7.36 -19.40 -4.06
C VAL A 117 7.24 -17.98 -4.59
N LYS A 118 7.96 -17.64 -5.67
CA LYS A 118 7.83 -16.33 -6.32
C LYS A 118 6.43 -16.13 -6.92
N ASP A 119 5.90 -17.13 -7.62
CA ASP A 119 4.60 -17.06 -8.26
C ASP A 119 3.47 -16.96 -7.22
N GLU A 120 3.56 -17.72 -6.12
CA GLU A 120 2.66 -17.61 -4.97
C GLU A 120 2.72 -16.22 -4.33
N ALA A 121 3.92 -15.70 -4.05
CA ALA A 121 4.07 -14.37 -3.47
C ALA A 121 3.50 -13.27 -4.39
N VAL A 122 3.72 -13.38 -5.70
CA VAL A 122 3.15 -12.46 -6.69
C VAL A 122 1.62 -12.55 -6.69
N GLN A 123 1.05 -13.76 -6.64
CA GLN A 123 -0.40 -13.96 -6.58
C GLN A 123 -1.00 -13.37 -5.29
N THR A 124 -0.37 -13.59 -4.13
CA THR A 124 -0.81 -13.02 -2.86
C THR A 124 -0.76 -11.49 -2.87
N VAL A 125 0.32 -10.90 -3.37
CA VAL A 125 0.43 -9.44 -3.49
C VAL A 125 -0.65 -8.90 -4.44
N GLN A 126 -0.91 -9.59 -5.53
CA GLN A 126 -1.93 -9.17 -6.49
C GLN A 126 -3.35 -9.31 -5.94
N SER A 127 -3.66 -10.35 -5.16
CA SER A 127 -4.97 -10.50 -4.53
C SER A 127 -5.23 -9.41 -3.49
N VAL A 128 -4.25 -9.15 -2.61
CA VAL A 128 -4.33 -8.07 -1.61
C VAL A 128 -4.51 -6.71 -2.30
N LYS A 129 -3.78 -6.47 -3.39
CA LYS A 129 -3.93 -5.24 -4.18
C LYS A 129 -5.33 -5.12 -4.78
N ASN A 130 -5.87 -6.19 -5.36
CA ASN A 130 -7.20 -6.17 -5.98
C ASN A 130 -8.30 -5.91 -4.94
N GLU A 131 -8.23 -6.55 -3.77
CA GLU A 131 -9.17 -6.34 -2.66
C GLU A 131 -9.10 -4.91 -2.10
N ALA A 132 -7.89 -4.35 -1.97
CA ALA A 132 -7.70 -2.96 -1.56
C ALA A 132 -8.30 -1.98 -2.59
N LEU A 133 -8.06 -2.20 -3.88
CA LEU A 133 -8.65 -1.40 -4.96
C LEU A 133 -10.18 -1.48 -4.98
N GLU A 134 -10.75 -2.65 -4.74
CA GLU A 134 -12.19 -2.83 -4.63
C GLU A 134 -12.76 -2.05 -3.43
N SER A 135 -12.09 -2.10 -2.28
CA SER A 135 -12.50 -1.36 -1.08
C SER A 135 -12.48 0.16 -1.31
N VAL A 136 -11.41 0.66 -1.96
CA VAL A 136 -11.31 2.08 -2.34
C VAL A 136 -12.42 2.47 -3.30
N ARG A 137 -12.74 1.61 -4.28
CA ARG A 137 -13.82 1.86 -5.24
C ARG A 137 -15.18 1.99 -4.55
N LEU A 138 -15.50 1.08 -3.60
CA LEU A 138 -16.75 1.12 -2.86
C LEU A 138 -16.89 2.40 -2.03
N LEU A 139 -15.80 2.87 -1.41
CA LEU A 139 -15.77 4.14 -0.69
C LEU A 139 -16.00 5.32 -1.66
N GLN A 140 -15.33 5.34 -2.80
CA GLN A 140 -15.52 6.39 -3.82
C GLN A 140 -16.95 6.41 -4.40
N GLU A 141 -17.62 5.26 -4.49
CA GLU A 141 -19.03 5.18 -4.86
C GLU A 141 -19.91 5.79 -3.75
N SER A 142 -19.60 5.57 -2.47
CA SER A 142 -20.28 6.23 -1.34
C SER A 142 -20.05 7.75 -1.33
N ALA A 143 -18.84 8.25 -1.59
CA ALA A 143 -18.59 9.69 -1.75
C ALA A 143 -19.43 10.33 -2.85
N ARG A 144 -19.51 9.68 -4.03
CA ARG A 144 -20.34 10.16 -5.14
C ARG A 144 -21.83 10.13 -4.80
N SER A 145 -22.28 9.09 -4.10
CA SER A 145 -23.64 9.00 -3.58
C SER A 145 -23.95 10.16 -2.62
N PHE A 146 -23.04 10.46 -1.69
CA PHE A 146 -23.18 11.59 -0.77
C PHE A 146 -23.28 12.94 -1.50
N GLU A 147 -22.44 13.18 -2.50
CA GLU A 147 -22.50 14.40 -3.31
C GLU A 147 -23.81 14.48 -4.12
N GLY A 148 -24.29 13.35 -4.64
CA GLY A 148 -25.61 13.22 -5.25
C GLY A 148 -26.75 13.58 -4.29
N LEU A 149 -26.72 13.08 -3.05
CA LEU A 149 -27.72 13.43 -2.04
C LEU A 149 -27.67 14.92 -1.69
N ARG A 150 -26.47 15.50 -1.58
CA ARG A 150 -26.30 16.92 -1.28
C ARG A 150 -26.89 17.84 -2.36
N THR A 151 -26.78 17.44 -3.63
CA THR A 151 -27.28 18.23 -4.77
C THR A 151 -28.77 18.06 -4.98
N THR A 152 -29.32 16.87 -4.71
CA THR A 152 -30.73 16.56 -4.97
C THR A 152 -31.66 16.86 -3.80
N MET A 153 -31.17 16.77 -2.55
CA MET A 153 -31.98 16.99 -1.35
C MET A 153 -31.77 18.41 -0.78
N PRO A 154 -32.85 19.14 -0.48
CA PRO A 154 -32.75 20.42 0.22
C PRO A 154 -32.16 20.22 1.63
N GLY A 155 -31.61 21.29 2.19
CA GLY A 155 -31.11 21.27 3.56
C GLY A 155 -32.22 21.03 4.57
N GLY A 156 -32.00 20.09 5.49
CA GLY A 156 -32.95 19.73 6.54
C GLY A 156 -32.57 18.42 7.23
N GLY A 157 -33.32 18.08 8.29
CA GLY A 157 -33.05 16.90 9.11
C GLY A 157 -33.10 15.58 8.34
N GLU A 158 -33.98 15.46 7.35
CA GLU A 158 -34.04 14.26 6.49
C GLU A 158 -32.75 14.03 5.71
N ARG A 159 -32.17 15.11 5.16
CA ARG A 159 -30.87 15.03 4.48
C ARG A 159 -29.74 14.68 5.44
N ASP A 160 -29.75 15.23 6.65
CA ASP A 160 -28.74 14.92 7.66
C ASP A 160 -28.80 13.45 8.11
N ILE A 161 -30.00 12.85 8.13
CA ILE A 161 -30.19 11.40 8.38
C ILE A 161 -29.55 10.57 7.27
N GLU A 162 -29.77 10.94 6.00
CA GLU A 162 -29.15 10.23 4.87
C GLU A 162 -27.61 10.39 4.86
N PHE A 163 -27.12 11.58 5.19
CA PHE A 163 -25.69 11.81 5.38
C PHE A 163 -25.10 10.94 6.50
N ASP A 164 -25.80 10.81 7.63
CA ASP A 164 -25.37 9.93 8.72
C ASP A 164 -25.36 8.45 8.34
N LYS A 165 -26.26 8.02 7.44
CA LYS A 165 -26.21 6.65 6.90
C LYS A 165 -24.94 6.44 6.07
N GLN A 166 -24.59 7.38 5.19
CA GLN A 166 -23.36 7.30 4.39
C GLN A 166 -22.12 7.32 5.29
N LEU A 167 -22.09 8.19 6.31
CA LEU A 167 -21.00 8.22 7.29
C LEU A 167 -20.82 6.86 7.99
N ARG A 168 -21.91 6.28 8.50
CA ARG A 168 -21.88 4.96 9.16
C ARG A 168 -21.41 3.84 8.24
N GLN A 169 -21.74 3.92 6.95
CA GLN A 169 -21.25 2.97 5.96
C GLN A 169 -19.73 3.10 5.76
N ALA A 170 -19.22 4.32 5.61
CA ALA A 170 -17.79 4.57 5.52
C ALA A 170 -17.03 4.11 6.79
N GLU A 171 -17.60 4.34 7.98
CA GLU A 171 -17.07 3.83 9.25
C GLU A 171 -16.96 2.31 9.28
N ALA A 172 -18.00 1.60 8.84
CA ALA A 172 -18.01 0.15 8.81
C ALA A 172 -16.94 -0.41 7.87
N GLN A 173 -16.78 0.19 6.69
CA GLN A 173 -15.76 -0.20 5.72
C GLN A 173 -14.34 0.06 6.22
N ALA A 174 -14.13 1.17 6.93
CA ALA A 174 -12.82 1.53 7.47
C ALA A 174 -12.31 0.56 8.55
N ARG A 175 -13.22 -0.04 9.33
CA ARG A 175 -12.89 -1.06 10.33
C ARG A 175 -12.26 -2.32 9.75
N GLU A 176 -12.41 -2.54 8.44
CA GLU A 176 -11.75 -3.64 7.74
C GLU A 176 -10.23 -3.42 7.59
N GLY A 177 -9.70 -2.26 8.00
CA GLY A 177 -8.27 -2.01 8.16
C GLY A 177 -7.50 -1.82 6.84
N ARG A 178 -8.22 -1.53 5.74
CA ARG A 178 -7.64 -1.37 4.39
C ARG A 178 -7.33 0.08 4.01
N ILE A 179 -7.71 1.03 4.85
CA ILE A 179 -7.46 2.47 4.66
C ILE A 179 -6.20 2.86 5.44
N ASN A 180 -5.34 3.70 4.85
CA ASN A 180 -4.15 4.23 5.51
C ASN A 180 -4.23 5.77 5.67
N THR A 181 -3.26 6.33 6.40
CA THR A 181 -3.18 7.76 6.71
C THR A 181 -2.98 8.62 5.46
N GLU A 182 -2.21 8.15 4.47
CA GLU A 182 -1.96 8.88 3.23
C GLU A 182 -3.24 9.04 2.41
N GLN A 183 -4.08 7.99 2.35
CA GLN A 183 -5.35 8.01 1.65
C GLN A 183 -6.33 9.00 2.30
N VAL A 184 -6.38 9.04 3.63
CA VAL A 184 -7.22 9.99 4.37
C VAL A 184 -6.76 11.44 4.11
N ALA A 185 -5.44 11.67 4.10
CA ALA A 185 -4.87 12.97 3.78
C ALA A 185 -5.21 13.43 2.36
N GLU A 186 -5.14 12.52 1.37
CA GLU A 186 -5.53 12.80 -0.02
C GLU A 186 -7.01 13.21 -0.13
N TRP A 187 -7.90 12.50 0.57
CA TRP A 187 -9.33 12.84 0.60
C TRP A 187 -9.59 14.22 1.17
N LEU A 188 -8.94 14.58 2.29
CA LEU A 188 -9.09 15.90 2.89
C LEU A 188 -8.48 17.00 2.03
N ALA A 189 -7.35 16.75 1.37
CA ALA A 189 -6.69 17.69 0.46
C ALA A 189 -7.55 18.05 -0.76
N THR A 190 -8.37 17.11 -1.25
CA THR A 190 -9.30 17.36 -2.37
C THR A 190 -10.42 18.33 -1.98
N LYS A 191 -10.73 18.46 -0.69
CA LYS A 191 -11.74 19.36 -0.11
C LYS A 191 -13.17 19.19 -0.67
N THR A 192 -13.50 18.09 -1.34
CA THR A 192 -14.90 17.83 -1.75
C THR A 192 -15.73 17.31 -0.57
N PRO A 193 -17.05 17.55 -0.53
CA PRO A 193 -17.91 17.04 0.53
C PRO A 193 -17.89 15.52 0.63
N GLY A 194 -17.90 14.82 -0.52
CA GLY A 194 -17.83 13.36 -0.58
C GLY A 194 -16.53 12.82 0.03
N ASN A 195 -15.39 13.43 -0.29
CA ASN A 195 -14.12 12.97 0.26
C ASN A 195 -13.97 13.29 1.75
N ARG A 196 -14.51 14.43 2.22
CA ARG A 196 -14.51 14.77 3.65
C ARG A 196 -15.36 13.80 4.48
N ILE A 197 -16.51 13.35 3.96
CA ILE A 197 -17.33 12.34 4.66
C ILE A 197 -16.64 10.98 4.74
N LEU A 198 -15.90 10.58 3.69
CA LEU A 198 -15.09 9.35 3.71
C LEU A 198 -13.95 9.45 4.72
N ALA A 199 -13.21 10.56 4.72
CA ALA A 199 -12.13 10.79 5.66
C ALA A 199 -12.63 10.75 7.11
N LEU A 200 -13.75 11.43 7.40
CA LEU A 200 -14.39 11.40 8.70
C LEU A 200 -14.82 9.99 9.10
N GLY A 201 -15.47 9.25 8.19
CA GLY A 201 -15.87 7.86 8.45
C GLY A 201 -14.67 6.95 8.71
N ALA A 202 -13.59 7.13 7.93
CA ALA A 202 -12.36 6.39 8.11
C ALA A 202 -11.74 6.63 9.49
N MET A 203 -11.60 7.90 9.88
CA MET A 203 -11.09 8.31 11.20
C MET A 203 -11.92 7.78 12.36
N ARG A 204 -13.26 7.75 12.22
CA ARG A 204 -14.16 7.21 13.26
C ARG A 204 -14.18 5.68 13.29
N GLY A 205 -13.96 5.03 12.16
CA GLY A 205 -13.88 3.58 12.03
C GLY A 205 -12.57 3.01 12.59
N ASP A 206 -11.45 3.71 12.36
CA ASP A 206 -10.12 3.32 12.80
C ASP A 206 -9.37 4.49 13.49
N PRO A 207 -9.25 4.49 14.83
CA PRO A 207 -8.54 5.54 15.57
C PRO A 207 -7.08 5.74 15.18
N ARG A 208 -6.43 4.76 14.52
CA ARG A 208 -5.05 4.91 14.02
C ARG A 208 -4.96 5.92 12.87
N LEU A 209 -6.08 6.24 12.23
CA LEU A 209 -6.17 7.20 11.13
C LEU A 209 -6.42 8.64 11.63
N LEU A 210 -6.53 8.86 12.95
CA LEU A 210 -6.75 10.18 13.50
C LEU A 210 -5.50 11.06 13.36
N ASP A 211 -5.69 12.20 12.70
CA ASP A 211 -4.68 13.24 12.56
C ASP A 211 -5.26 14.56 13.08
N PHE A 212 -4.71 15.05 14.19
CA PHE A 212 -5.19 16.27 14.84
C PHE A 212 -5.07 17.49 13.92
N ASP A 213 -3.98 17.61 13.17
CA ASP A 213 -3.72 18.78 12.34
C ASP A 213 -4.71 18.84 11.18
N GLN A 214 -4.93 17.71 10.52
CA GLN A 214 -5.90 17.61 9.43
C GLN A 214 -7.34 17.85 9.92
N ILE A 215 -7.71 17.32 11.09
CA ILE A 215 -9.02 17.56 11.71
C ILE A 215 -9.20 19.04 12.04
N LEU A 216 -8.16 19.68 12.59
CA LEU A 216 -8.20 21.09 12.95
C LEU A 216 -8.38 21.99 11.71
N ASP A 217 -7.67 21.69 10.62
CA ASP A 217 -7.78 22.41 9.35
C ASP A 217 -9.21 22.32 8.77
N VAL A 218 -9.88 21.17 8.90
CA VAL A 218 -11.27 21.00 8.44
C VAL A 218 -12.25 21.78 9.30
N ILE A 219 -12.01 21.90 10.61
CA ILE A 219 -12.83 22.71 11.51
C ILE A 219 -12.67 24.21 11.19
N ASP A 220 -11.47 24.62 10.80
CA ASP A 220 -11.16 26.01 10.45
C ASP A 220 -11.68 26.40 9.04
N ASP A 221 -11.72 25.46 8.10
CA ASP A 221 -12.24 25.66 6.74
C ASP A 221 -13.32 24.62 6.39
N PRO A 222 -14.52 24.68 7.00
CA PRO A 222 -15.58 23.71 6.78
C PRO A 222 -16.32 23.94 5.45
N HIS A 223 -16.61 22.88 4.70
CA HIS A 223 -17.42 22.96 3.47
C HIS A 223 -18.92 23.16 3.78
N GLY A 224 -19.35 22.96 5.02
CA GLY A 224 -20.72 23.26 5.44
C GLY A 224 -21.01 22.89 6.89
N GLY A 225 -22.23 23.19 7.32
CA GLY A 225 -22.64 22.98 8.70
C GLY A 225 -22.62 21.52 9.15
N PHE A 226 -22.91 20.57 8.25
CA PHE A 226 -22.82 19.14 8.55
C PHE A 226 -21.37 18.73 8.84
N ASP A 227 -20.44 19.02 7.92
CA ASP A 227 -19.01 18.74 8.09
C ASP A 227 -18.48 19.34 9.39
N GLN A 228 -18.74 20.64 9.63
CA GLN A 228 -18.26 21.31 10.84
C GLN A 228 -18.79 20.61 12.10
N ASP A 229 -20.08 20.27 12.15
CA ASP A 229 -20.68 19.60 13.32
C ASP A 229 -20.03 18.24 13.58
N ARG A 230 -19.81 17.43 12.54
CA ARG A 230 -19.24 16.09 12.70
C ARG A 230 -17.76 16.10 13.06
N PHE A 231 -16.96 17.01 12.49
CA PHE A 231 -15.56 17.16 12.89
C PHE A 231 -15.41 17.75 14.29
N LEU A 232 -16.33 18.63 14.73
CA LEU A 232 -16.39 19.08 16.13
C LEU A 232 -16.68 17.93 17.10
N LEU A 233 -17.60 17.03 16.74
CA LEU A 233 -17.88 15.85 17.56
C LEU A 233 -16.65 14.94 17.62
N LEU A 234 -16.00 14.67 16.48
CA LEU A 234 -14.79 13.86 16.44
C LEU A 234 -13.68 14.45 17.31
N VAL A 235 -13.37 15.73 17.17
CA VAL A 235 -12.29 16.34 17.98
C VAL A 235 -12.63 16.37 19.46
N ALA A 236 -13.91 16.46 19.83
CA ALA A 236 -14.35 16.37 21.22
C ALA A 236 -14.04 15.01 21.86
N GLU A 237 -14.12 13.92 21.07
CA GLU A 237 -13.74 12.57 21.48
C GLU A 237 -12.21 12.42 21.66
N MET A 238 -11.42 13.21 20.91
CA MET A 238 -9.96 13.19 20.97
C MET A 238 -9.35 13.98 22.15
N ILE A 239 -10.10 14.89 22.78
CA ILE A 239 -9.58 15.79 23.83
C ILE A 239 -8.74 15.08 24.92
N PRO A 240 -9.13 13.90 25.45
CA PRO A 240 -8.33 13.21 26.47
C PRO A 240 -6.90 12.86 26.04
N GLN A 241 -6.64 12.79 24.73
CA GLN A 241 -5.36 12.41 24.15
C GLN A 241 -4.52 13.61 23.68
N LEU A 242 -5.10 14.82 23.68
CA LEU A 242 -4.41 16.02 23.19
C LEU A 242 -3.43 16.58 24.23
N ASN A 243 -2.24 16.93 23.77
CA ASN A 243 -1.25 17.68 24.56
C ASN A 243 -1.61 19.17 24.69
N ASP A 244 -0.93 19.91 25.57
CA ASP A 244 -1.23 21.33 25.85
C ASP A 244 -1.16 22.23 24.61
N HIS A 245 -0.20 21.96 23.71
CA HIS A 245 -0.06 22.72 22.47
C HIS A 245 -1.24 22.49 21.53
N GLN A 246 -1.66 21.24 21.35
CA GLN A 246 -2.85 20.89 20.56
C GLN A 246 -4.12 21.47 21.17
N ARG A 247 -4.28 21.38 22.50
CA ARG A 247 -5.40 21.97 23.24
C ARG A 247 -5.49 23.48 23.02
N LEU A 248 -4.37 24.19 23.07
CA LEU A 248 -4.32 25.63 22.82
C LEU A 248 -4.67 25.98 21.38
N ARG A 249 -4.17 25.21 20.39
CA ARG A 249 -4.51 25.40 18.97
C ARG A 249 -6.00 25.16 18.72
N LEU A 250 -6.56 24.08 19.26
CA LEU A 250 -7.98 23.80 19.18
C LEU A 250 -8.82 24.93 19.78
N ARG A 251 -8.46 25.42 20.97
CA ARG A 251 -9.14 26.57 21.59
C ARG A 251 -9.19 27.77 20.65
N ARG A 252 -8.05 28.16 20.07
CA ARG A 252 -7.95 29.32 19.17
C ARG A 252 -8.84 29.17 17.94
N VAL A 253 -8.83 27.99 17.30
CA VAL A 253 -9.68 27.74 16.12
C VAL A 253 -11.15 27.80 16.48
N ILE A 254 -11.57 27.18 17.60
CA ILE A 254 -12.97 27.24 18.04
C ILE A 254 -13.41 28.68 18.37
N GLU A 255 -12.57 29.44 19.06
CA GLU A 255 -12.84 30.85 19.36
C GLU A 255 -12.92 31.70 18.07
N HIS A 256 -12.02 31.47 17.12
CA HIS A 256 -12.03 32.11 15.81
C HIS A 256 -13.33 31.84 15.07
N GLN A 257 -13.69 30.56 14.90
CA GLN A 257 -14.91 30.12 14.21
C GLN A 257 -16.22 30.63 14.86
N ARG A 258 -16.22 30.85 16.19
CA ARG A 258 -17.34 31.49 16.89
C ARG A 258 -17.38 32.99 16.62
N SER A 259 -16.23 33.66 16.63
CA SER A 259 -16.13 35.11 16.41
C SER A 259 -16.43 35.53 14.97
N SER A 260 -16.09 34.69 13.99
CA SER A 260 -16.38 34.91 12.56
C SER A 260 -17.86 34.68 12.21
N GLY A 261 -18.61 34.02 13.09
CA GLY A 261 -20.03 33.73 12.90
C GLY A 261 -20.32 32.44 12.11
N GLU A 262 -19.32 31.61 11.85
CA GLU A 262 -19.51 30.27 11.26
C GLU A 262 -20.23 29.35 12.26
N ILE A 263 -19.77 29.34 13.51
CA ILE A 263 -20.44 28.71 14.64
C ILE A 263 -21.40 29.72 15.27
N LYS A 264 -22.66 29.73 14.79
CA LYS A 264 -23.70 30.65 15.27
C LYS A 264 -24.33 30.18 16.59
N PRO A 265 -24.66 31.11 17.50
CA PRO A 265 -25.52 30.82 18.65
C PRO A 265 -26.83 30.15 18.24
N GLN A 266 -27.41 29.33 19.13
CA GLN A 266 -28.67 28.57 18.92
C GLN A 266 -28.61 27.39 17.94
N ARG A 267 -27.44 27.09 17.35
CA ARG A 267 -27.22 25.86 16.58
C ARG A 267 -26.55 24.79 17.44
N ILE A 268 -26.77 23.51 17.11
CA ILE A 268 -26.18 22.37 17.84
C ILE A 268 -24.65 22.50 17.93
N ARG A 269 -24.00 22.91 16.83
CA ARG A 269 -22.55 23.19 16.79
C ARG A 269 -22.05 24.18 17.83
N TRP A 270 -22.87 25.16 18.26
CA TRP A 270 -22.50 26.07 19.35
C TRP A 270 -22.37 25.32 20.68
N LEU A 271 -23.34 24.47 21.00
CA LEU A 271 -23.32 23.66 22.22
C LEU A 271 -22.12 22.70 22.23
N THR A 272 -21.81 22.09 21.09
CA THR A 272 -20.61 21.25 20.93
C THR A 272 -19.34 22.07 21.15
N SER A 273 -19.24 23.26 20.56
CA SER A 273 -18.08 24.15 20.75
C SER A 273 -17.92 24.62 22.21
N GLU A 274 -19.02 24.92 22.92
CA GLU A 274 -18.99 25.27 24.34
C GLU A 274 -18.57 24.10 25.23
N ARG A 275 -19.00 22.89 24.88
CA ARG A 275 -18.54 21.67 25.56
C ARG A 275 -17.03 21.50 25.37
N ILE A 276 -16.53 21.64 24.14
CA ILE A 276 -15.09 21.55 23.83
C ILE A 276 -14.31 22.55 24.68
N LEU A 277 -14.69 23.83 24.67
CA LEU A 277 -13.98 24.87 25.43
C LEU A 277 -13.96 24.59 26.94
N ARG A 278 -15.07 24.10 27.51
CA ARG A 278 -15.11 23.69 28.93
C ARG A 278 -14.19 22.51 29.25
N LEU A 279 -14.03 21.57 28.31
CA LEU A 279 -13.12 20.44 28.47
C LEU A 279 -11.65 20.86 28.34
N LEU A 280 -11.36 21.92 27.58
CA LEU A 280 -10.00 22.46 27.41
C LEU A 280 -9.54 23.33 28.59
N THR A 281 -10.42 23.70 29.52
CA THR A 281 -10.09 24.49 30.72
C THR A 281 -9.85 23.65 31.98
N ARG A 282 -10.09 22.33 31.89
CA ARG A 282 -9.80 21.37 32.96
C ARG A 282 -8.43 20.76 32.75
#